data_AF-A6MK50-F1
#
_entry.id   AF-A6MK50-F1
#
_cell.length_a   1.000
_cell.length_b   1.000
_cell.length_c   1.000
_cell.angle_alpha   90.00
_cell.angle_beta   90.00
_cell.angle_gamma   90.00
#
_symmetry.space_group_name_H-M   'P 1'
#
loop_
_entity.id
_entity.type
_entity.pdbx_description
1 polymer ?
#
loop_
_entity_poly.entity_id
_entity_poly.type
_entity_poly.pdbx_seq_one_letter_code
_entity_poly.pdbx_strand_id
1 'polypeptide(L)'
;DEPTTGMDPSARRFLWNSLLAVVREGRSVILTAHSMEECEALCSRLAIMVNGRFRCLGSAQHLKGRFAAGHTLTLRVPAEKSRSAAAFVAAEFPGAELREVHGGRLRFQLPPGGRCALARVFGELAAHGAEHSVEDFSVSQTMLEEVFLYFSKDQGKDEEEDAEEQKETRVGVDPGPGLPRPKCVSQFLHDPSTLETAL
;
A
#
# COMPACT_ATOMS: atom_id res chain seq x y z
N ASP A 1 20.89 8.57 -1.78
CA ASP A 1 19.61 9.27 -1.63
C ASP A 1 19.14 9.63 -3.02
N GLU A 2 17.97 9.13 -3.44
CA GLU A 2 17.39 9.34 -4.77
C GLU A 2 18.31 9.00 -5.96
N PRO A 3 18.86 7.77 -6.03
CA PRO A 3 20.00 7.46 -6.91
C PRO A 3 19.67 7.36 -8.41
N THR A 4 18.39 7.37 -8.78
CA THR A 4 17.87 7.15 -10.15
C THR A 4 17.29 8.42 -10.77
N THR A 5 17.16 9.50 -9.99
CA THR A 5 16.57 10.76 -10.44
C THR A 5 17.40 11.35 -11.58
N GLY A 6 16.77 11.57 -12.73
CA GLY A 6 17.43 12.12 -13.91
C GLY A 6 18.25 11.11 -14.73
N MET A 7 18.21 9.82 -14.38
CA MET A 7 18.83 8.75 -15.20
C MET A 7 17.92 8.29 -16.33
N ASP A 8 18.53 8.01 -17.49
CA ASP A 8 17.86 7.30 -18.57
C ASP A 8 17.53 5.85 -18.16
N PRO A 9 16.58 5.18 -18.84
CA PRO A 9 16.16 3.82 -18.48
C PRO A 9 17.28 2.78 -18.47
N SER A 10 18.32 2.94 -19.30
CA SER A 10 19.44 2.00 -19.38
C SER A 10 20.38 2.17 -18.18
N ALA A 11 20.78 3.40 -17.88
CA ALA A 11 21.60 3.73 -16.72
C ALA A 11 20.93 3.32 -15.40
N ARG A 12 19.61 3.54 -15.29
CA ARG A 12 18.82 3.11 -14.14
C ARG A 12 18.89 1.59 -13.95
N ARG A 13 18.71 0.82 -15.02
CA ARG A 13 18.75 -0.64 -14.95
C ARG A 13 20.14 -1.18 -14.63
N PHE A 14 21.19 -0.51 -15.11
CA PHE A 14 22.56 -0.81 -14.72
C PHE A 14 22.77 -0.63 -13.21
N LEU A 15 22.37 0.53 -12.67
CA LEU A 15 22.44 0.81 -11.23
C LEU A 15 21.70 -0.26 -10.41
N TRP A 16 20.47 -0.60 -10.80
CA TRP A 16 19.65 -1.63 -10.13
C TRP A 16 20.38 -2.97 -10.05
N ASN A 17 20.97 -3.42 -11.17
CA ASN A 17 21.72 -4.66 -11.22
C ASN A 17 22.96 -4.62 -10.32
N SER A 18 23.68 -3.49 -10.29
CA SER A 18 24.84 -3.31 -9.39
C SER A 18 24.44 -3.37 -7.92
N LEU A 19 23.35 -2.71 -7.54
CA LEU A 19 22.83 -2.76 -6.16
C LEU A 19 22.44 -4.18 -5.77
N LEU A 20 21.72 -4.90 -6.63
CA LEU A 20 21.36 -6.29 -6.39
C LEU A 20 22.58 -7.21 -6.29
N ALA A 21 23.65 -6.96 -7.06
CA ALA A 21 24.90 -7.71 -6.95
C ALA A 21 25.57 -7.51 -5.59
N VAL A 22 25.66 -6.26 -5.12
CA VAL A 22 26.21 -5.91 -3.80
C VAL A 22 25.41 -6.57 -2.67
N VAL A 23 24.08 -6.61 -2.77
CA VAL A 23 23.23 -7.28 -1.78
C VAL A 23 23.45 -8.79 -1.79
N ARG A 24 23.63 -9.41 -2.96
CA ARG A 24 23.95 -10.85 -3.09
C ARG A 24 25.31 -11.22 -2.49
N GLU A 25 26.25 -10.28 -2.43
CA GLU A 25 27.53 -10.45 -1.73
C GLU A 25 27.41 -10.40 -0.19
N GLY A 26 26.19 -10.27 0.35
CA GLY A 26 25.92 -10.24 1.79
C GLY A 26 26.01 -8.86 2.42
N ARG A 27 26.05 -7.79 1.61
CA ARG A 27 26.06 -6.40 2.11
C ARG A 27 24.63 -5.88 2.24
N SER A 28 24.40 -5.05 3.26
CA SER A 28 23.13 -4.34 3.43
C SER A 28 23.20 -2.96 2.77
N VAL A 29 22.16 -2.60 2.02
CA VAL A 29 22.03 -1.30 1.35
C VAL A 29 20.74 -0.65 1.81
N ILE A 30 20.82 0.63 2.19
CA ILE A 30 19.66 1.47 2.48
C ILE A 30 19.51 2.45 1.31
N LEU A 31 18.34 2.46 0.71
CA LEU A 31 17.98 3.40 -0.34
C LEU A 31 16.75 4.20 0.08
N THR A 32 16.79 5.48 -0.26
CA THR A 32 15.69 6.42 -0.12
C THR A 32 15.28 6.80 -1.54
N ALA A 33 14.00 6.59 -1.85
CA ALA A 33 13.44 6.87 -3.17
C ALA A 33 11.98 7.31 -3.04
N HIS A 34 11.58 8.28 -3.85
CA HIS A 34 10.19 8.71 -4.04
C HIS A 34 9.45 7.81 -5.04
N SER A 35 10.20 7.05 -5.86
CA SER A 35 9.65 6.08 -6.79
C SER A 35 9.26 4.80 -6.06
N MET A 36 7.95 4.54 -5.98
CA MET A 36 7.43 3.31 -5.38
C MET A 36 7.74 2.07 -6.24
N GLU A 37 7.81 2.23 -7.56
CA GLU A 37 8.24 1.18 -8.50
C GLU A 37 9.67 0.71 -8.20
N GLU A 38 10.58 1.64 -7.95
CA GLU A 38 11.97 1.34 -7.56
C GLU A 38 12.07 0.63 -6.22
N CYS A 39 11.33 1.15 -5.25
CA CYS A 39 11.22 0.58 -3.92
C CYS A 39 10.72 -0.87 -3.99
N GLU A 40 9.66 -1.13 -4.75
CA GLU A 40 9.10 -2.47 -4.90
C GLU A 40 10.02 -3.42 -5.67
N ALA A 41 10.78 -2.93 -6.65
CA ALA A 41 11.68 -3.76 -7.44
C ALA A 41 12.99 -4.13 -6.72
N LEU A 42 13.53 -3.22 -5.89
CA LEU A 42 14.87 -3.37 -5.30
C LEU A 42 14.87 -3.78 -3.84
N CYS A 43 13.84 -3.40 -3.07
CA CYS A 43 13.86 -3.56 -1.63
C CYS A 43 13.22 -4.88 -1.18
N SER A 44 13.91 -5.59 -0.29
CA SER A 44 13.34 -6.71 0.45
C SER A 44 12.41 -6.25 1.59
N ARG A 45 12.69 -5.07 2.15
CA ARG A 45 11.89 -4.41 3.19
C ARG A 45 11.75 -2.93 2.87
N LEU A 46 10.55 -2.43 3.08
CA LEU A 46 10.13 -1.06 2.83
C LEU A 46 9.71 -0.42 4.14
N ALA A 47 10.09 0.84 4.31
CA ALA A 47 9.66 1.67 5.40
C ALA A 47 9.05 2.97 4.86
N ILE A 48 7.89 3.37 5.39
CA ILE A 48 7.29 4.67 5.04
C ILE A 48 7.51 5.61 6.22
N MET A 49 8.13 6.75 5.92
CA MET A 49 8.38 7.82 6.89
C MET A 49 7.42 8.98 6.63
N VAL A 50 6.81 9.49 7.70
CA VAL A 50 5.91 10.65 7.68
C VAL A 50 6.26 11.53 8.88
N ASN A 51 6.42 12.84 8.69
CA ASN A 51 6.77 13.80 9.74
C ASN A 51 8.00 13.38 10.58
N GLY A 52 9.03 12.82 9.91
CA GLY A 52 10.26 12.36 10.58
C GLY A 52 10.13 11.07 11.40
N ARG A 53 8.96 10.40 11.39
CA ARG A 53 8.73 9.13 12.10
C ARG A 53 8.40 8.01 11.12
N PHE A 54 8.94 6.80 11.36
CA PHE A 54 8.57 5.61 10.59
C PHE A 54 7.16 5.14 10.98
N ARG A 55 6.25 5.09 10.01
CA ARG A 55 4.85 4.70 10.21
C ARG A 55 4.59 3.23 9.95
N CYS A 56 5.34 2.64 9.02
CA CYS A 56 5.27 1.21 8.74
C CYS A 56 6.61 0.66 8.26
N LEU A 57 6.82 -0.64 8.47
CA LEU A 57 8.00 -1.38 8.02
C LEU A 57 7.58 -2.80 7.65
N GLY A 58 7.92 -3.29 6.46
CA GLY A 58 7.55 -4.63 6.01
C GLY A 58 7.91 -4.89 4.56
N SER A 59 7.64 -6.08 4.03
CA SER A 59 7.74 -6.32 2.58
C SER A 59 6.65 -5.55 1.83
N ALA A 60 6.81 -5.34 0.52
CA ALA A 60 5.78 -4.70 -0.31
C ALA A 60 4.42 -5.38 -0.16
N GLN A 61 4.40 -6.71 -0.19
CA GLN A 61 3.18 -7.50 -0.03
C GLN A 61 2.57 -7.37 1.37
N HIS A 62 3.38 -7.32 2.43
CA HIS A 62 2.89 -7.09 3.79
C HIS A 62 2.22 -5.72 3.89
N LEU A 63 2.87 -4.68 3.39
CA LEU A 63 2.35 -3.31 3.46
C LEU A 63 1.05 -3.18 2.65
N LYS A 64 1.01 -3.76 1.43
CA LYS A 64 -0.21 -3.83 0.63
C LYS A 64 -1.31 -4.60 1.36
N GLY A 65 -1.04 -5.79 1.88
CA GLY A 65 -2.05 -6.60 2.59
C GLY A 65 -2.63 -5.92 3.83
N ARG A 66 -1.82 -5.16 4.58
CA ARG A 66 -2.22 -4.53 5.84
C ARG A 66 -2.87 -3.16 5.67
N PHE A 67 -2.42 -2.37 4.70
CA PHE A 67 -2.77 -0.95 4.59
C PHE A 67 -3.42 -0.58 3.25
N ALA A 68 -3.40 -1.45 2.24
CA ALA A 68 -4.08 -1.17 0.98
C ALA A 68 -5.60 -1.37 1.10
N ALA A 69 -6.33 -0.66 0.24
CA ALA A 69 -7.78 -0.75 0.14
C ALA A 69 -8.27 -2.00 -0.63
N GLY A 70 -7.48 -3.07 -0.73
CA GLY A 70 -7.83 -4.32 -1.42
C GLY A 70 -7.37 -4.38 -2.89
N HIS A 71 -8.31 -4.57 -3.82
CA HIS A 71 -8.03 -4.76 -5.25
C HIS A 71 -8.69 -3.69 -6.10
N THR A 72 -8.07 -3.34 -7.21
CA THR A 72 -8.71 -2.55 -8.27
C THR A 72 -9.33 -3.50 -9.29
N LEU A 73 -10.63 -3.35 -9.54
CA LEU A 73 -11.32 -4.00 -10.65
C LEU A 73 -11.51 -2.99 -11.78
N THR A 74 -11.06 -3.34 -12.97
CA THR A 74 -11.31 -2.57 -14.20
C THR A 74 -12.23 -3.38 -15.10
N LEU A 75 -13.34 -2.79 -15.54
CA LEU A 75 -14.24 -3.37 -16.52
C LEU A 75 -14.20 -2.56 -17.81
N ARG A 76 -14.34 -3.25 -18.94
CA ARG A 76 -14.64 -2.68 -20.24
C ARG A 76 -16.06 -3.07 -20.63
N VAL A 77 -16.88 -2.08 -20.92
CA VAL A 77 -18.30 -2.22 -21.25
C VAL A 77 -18.66 -1.23 -22.36
N PRO A 78 -19.70 -1.51 -23.16
CA PRO A 78 -20.28 -0.49 -24.03
C PRO A 78 -20.74 0.71 -23.21
N ALA A 79 -20.46 1.94 -23.68
CA ALA A 79 -20.75 3.17 -22.92
C ALA A 79 -22.21 3.24 -22.43
N GLU A 80 -23.16 2.80 -23.26
CA GLU A 80 -24.60 2.75 -22.96
C GLU A 80 -24.97 1.80 -21.80
N LYS A 81 -24.13 0.78 -21.55
CA LYS A 81 -24.35 -0.26 -20.54
C LYS A 81 -23.57 -0.02 -19.24
N SER A 82 -22.81 1.07 -19.15
CA SER A 82 -22.00 1.44 -17.97
C SER A 82 -22.79 1.41 -16.66
N ARG A 83 -24.03 1.91 -16.66
CA ARG A 83 -24.90 1.89 -15.48
C ARG A 83 -25.32 0.48 -15.06
N SER A 84 -25.60 -0.40 -16.02
CA SER A 84 -26.01 -1.78 -15.75
C SER A 84 -24.85 -2.57 -15.15
N ALA A 85 -23.65 -2.44 -15.72
CA ALA A 85 -22.45 -3.10 -15.20
C ALA A 85 -22.06 -2.59 -13.81
N ALA A 86 -22.18 -1.27 -13.56
CA ALA A 86 -21.94 -0.71 -12.24
C ALA A 86 -22.94 -1.22 -11.19
N ALA A 87 -24.22 -1.37 -11.55
CA ALA A 87 -25.23 -1.94 -10.67
C ALA A 87 -24.94 -3.42 -10.34
N PHE A 88 -24.50 -4.21 -11.32
CA PHE A 88 -24.04 -5.59 -11.11
C PHE A 88 -22.88 -5.66 -10.12
N VAL A 89 -21.84 -4.85 -10.31
CA VAL A 89 -20.68 -4.83 -9.40
C VAL A 89 -21.09 -4.43 -7.98
N ALA A 90 -21.94 -3.42 -7.83
CA ALA A 90 -22.42 -2.98 -6.52
C ALA A 90 -23.27 -4.05 -5.81
N ALA A 91 -24.01 -4.87 -6.55
CA ALA A 91 -24.82 -5.96 -6.00
C ALA A 91 -23.94 -7.15 -5.55
N GLU A 92 -23.01 -7.59 -6.40
CA GLU A 92 -22.16 -8.76 -6.14
C GLU A 92 -21.02 -8.50 -5.16
N PHE A 93 -20.49 -7.27 -5.16
CA PHE A 93 -19.32 -6.87 -4.38
C PHE A 93 -19.67 -5.69 -3.45
N PRO A 94 -20.27 -5.94 -2.28
CA PRO A 94 -20.59 -4.89 -1.34
C PRO A 94 -19.33 -4.15 -0.88
N GLY A 95 -19.42 -2.82 -0.84
CA GLY A 95 -18.28 -1.95 -0.53
C GLY A 95 -17.38 -1.66 -1.73
N ALA A 96 -17.70 -2.17 -2.93
CA ALA A 96 -17.05 -1.73 -4.15
C ALA A 96 -17.34 -0.25 -4.41
N GLU A 97 -16.28 0.57 -4.46
CA GLU A 97 -16.40 2.01 -4.75
C GLU A 97 -16.02 2.28 -6.20
N LEU A 98 -16.95 2.85 -6.97
CA LEU A 98 -16.66 3.32 -8.34
C LEU A 98 -15.77 4.57 -8.27
N ARG A 99 -14.53 4.45 -8.77
CA ARG A 99 -13.53 5.52 -8.78
C ARG A 99 -13.50 6.29 -10.09
N GLU A 100 -13.72 5.62 -11.21
CA GLU A 100 -13.56 6.22 -12.53
C GLU A 100 -14.55 5.64 -13.54
N VAL A 101 -15.09 6.51 -14.39
CA VAL A 101 -15.93 6.16 -15.55
C VAL A 101 -15.44 6.96 -16.74
N HIS A 102 -14.84 6.28 -17.72
CA HIS A 102 -14.33 6.96 -18.92
C HIS A 102 -14.39 6.06 -20.15
N GLY A 103 -15.09 6.49 -21.21
CA GLY A 103 -15.09 5.80 -22.51
C GLY A 103 -15.49 4.32 -22.46
N GLY A 104 -16.45 3.94 -21.62
CA GLY A 104 -16.84 2.54 -21.41
C GLY A 104 -15.90 1.74 -20.51
N ARG A 105 -14.89 2.38 -19.92
CA ARG A 105 -14.04 1.79 -18.88
C ARG A 105 -14.55 2.21 -17.51
N LEU A 106 -14.80 1.22 -16.65
CA LEU A 106 -15.21 1.42 -15.26
C LEU A 106 -14.08 0.93 -14.34
N ARG A 107 -13.68 1.74 -13.36
CA ARG A 107 -12.68 1.37 -12.37
C ARG A 107 -13.29 1.38 -10.98
N PHE A 108 -13.26 0.24 -10.31
CA PHE A 108 -13.76 0.04 -8.95
C PHE A 108 -12.61 -0.26 -8.00
N GLN A 109 -12.73 0.24 -6.77
CA GLN A 109 -11.93 -0.20 -5.65
C GLN A 109 -12.73 -1.23 -4.85
N LEU A 110 -12.22 -2.45 -4.73
CA LEU A 110 -12.84 -3.55 -4.01
C LEU A 110 -12.17 -3.72 -2.64
N PRO A 111 -12.94 -3.78 -1.53
CA PRO A 111 -12.37 -3.97 -0.21
C PRO A 111 -11.67 -5.33 -0.08
N PRO A 112 -10.71 -5.47 0.84
CA PRO A 112 -10.01 -6.73 1.03
C PRO A 112 -10.92 -7.81 1.65
N GLY A 113 -10.86 -9.03 1.10
CA GLY A 113 -11.46 -10.23 1.68
C GLY A 113 -12.97 -10.41 1.45
N GLY A 114 -13.51 -11.47 2.06
CA GLY A 114 -14.95 -11.79 2.02
C GLY A 114 -15.49 -11.99 0.60
N ARG A 115 -16.57 -11.27 0.27
CA ARG A 115 -17.18 -11.28 -1.07
C ARG A 115 -16.30 -10.67 -2.17
N CYS A 116 -15.25 -9.96 -1.79
CA CYS A 116 -14.31 -9.30 -2.70
C CYS A 116 -12.96 -10.06 -2.78
N ALA A 117 -12.93 -11.32 -2.34
CA ALA A 117 -11.76 -12.18 -2.53
C ALA A 117 -11.47 -12.41 -4.02
N LEU A 118 -10.19 -12.37 -4.41
CA LEU A 118 -9.74 -12.41 -5.80
C LEU A 118 -10.38 -13.56 -6.60
N ALA A 119 -10.35 -14.78 -6.06
CA ALA A 119 -10.92 -15.96 -6.72
C ALA A 119 -12.42 -15.83 -6.97
N ARG A 120 -13.17 -15.23 -6.04
CA ARG A 120 -14.60 -14.99 -6.19
C ARG A 120 -14.86 -13.91 -7.24
N VAL A 121 -14.12 -12.80 -7.18
CA VAL A 121 -14.26 -11.71 -8.17
C VAL A 121 -14.08 -12.24 -9.59
N PHE A 122 -13.03 -13.02 -9.84
CA PHE A 122 -12.82 -13.67 -11.13
C PHE A 122 -13.94 -14.67 -11.47
N GLY A 123 -14.37 -15.48 -10.52
CA GLY A 123 -15.45 -16.46 -10.73
C GLY A 123 -16.78 -15.82 -11.13
N GLU A 124 -17.23 -14.81 -10.39
CA GLU A 124 -18.50 -14.12 -10.65
C GLU A 124 -18.45 -13.34 -11.98
N LEU A 125 -17.34 -12.68 -12.30
CA LEU A 125 -17.18 -11.96 -13.57
C LEU A 125 -17.09 -12.90 -14.77
N ALA A 126 -16.42 -14.05 -14.61
CA ALA A 126 -16.36 -15.05 -15.67
C ALA A 126 -17.72 -15.73 -15.92
N ALA A 127 -18.49 -15.97 -14.86
CA ALA A 127 -19.79 -16.63 -14.95
C ALA A 127 -20.90 -15.68 -15.45
N HIS A 128 -20.96 -14.46 -14.89
CA HIS A 128 -22.11 -13.55 -15.07
C HIS A 128 -21.76 -12.27 -15.82
N GLY A 129 -20.48 -11.96 -16.06
CA GLY A 129 -20.06 -10.69 -16.68
C GLY A 129 -20.64 -10.47 -18.08
N ALA A 130 -20.72 -11.52 -18.90
CA ALA A 130 -21.26 -11.44 -20.26
C ALA A 130 -22.76 -11.04 -20.27
N GLU A 131 -23.55 -11.55 -19.31
CA GLU A 131 -24.97 -11.20 -19.16
C GLU A 131 -25.16 -9.70 -18.84
N HIS A 132 -24.15 -9.10 -18.21
CA HIS A 132 -24.12 -7.68 -17.85
C HIS A 132 -23.35 -6.80 -18.85
N SER A 133 -23.11 -7.30 -20.07
CA SER A 133 -22.41 -6.57 -21.15
C SER A 133 -20.96 -6.19 -20.81
N VAL A 134 -20.29 -6.97 -19.96
CA VAL A 134 -18.84 -6.85 -19.74
C VAL A 134 -18.12 -7.49 -20.92
N GLU A 135 -17.37 -6.69 -21.67
CA GLU A 135 -16.54 -7.14 -22.80
C GLU A 135 -15.22 -7.74 -22.31
N ASP A 136 -14.63 -7.11 -21.30
CA ASP A 136 -13.34 -7.50 -20.73
C ASP A 136 -13.24 -7.01 -19.28
N PHE A 137 -12.43 -7.70 -18.47
CA PHE A 137 -12.17 -7.31 -17.10
C PHE A 137 -10.74 -7.62 -16.67
N SER A 138 -10.21 -6.78 -15.78
CA SER A 138 -8.93 -7.03 -15.12
C SER A 138 -9.01 -6.70 -13.64
N VAL A 139 -8.35 -7.53 -12.82
CA VAL A 139 -8.24 -7.32 -11.39
C VAL A 139 -6.75 -7.19 -11.05
N SER A 140 -6.38 -6.09 -10.41
CA SER A 140 -5.01 -5.85 -9.96
C SER A 140 -4.99 -5.57 -8.47
N GLN A 141 -3.90 -5.93 -7.79
CA GLN A 141 -3.69 -5.45 -6.43
C GLN A 141 -3.51 -3.93 -6.44
N THR A 142 -3.96 -3.29 -5.36
CA THR A 142 -3.62 -1.90 -5.08
C THR A 142 -2.10 -1.70 -5.10
N MET A 143 -1.67 -0.56 -5.64
CA MET A 143 -0.26 -0.19 -5.73
C MET A 143 0.29 0.33 -4.39
N LEU A 144 1.61 0.31 -4.23
CA LEU A 144 2.27 0.76 -3.00
C LEU A 144 2.05 2.28 -2.76
N GLU A 145 1.83 3.03 -3.84
CA GLU A 145 1.45 4.44 -3.86
C GLU A 145 0.19 4.70 -3.05
N GLU A 146 -0.82 3.81 -3.10
CA GLU A 146 -2.04 4.01 -2.30
C GLU A 146 -1.76 3.81 -0.81
N VAL A 147 -0.86 2.90 -0.46
CA VAL A 147 -0.40 2.73 0.93
C VAL A 147 0.35 3.97 1.39
N PHE A 148 1.22 4.53 0.55
CA PHE A 148 1.88 5.80 0.83
C PHE A 148 0.89 6.96 1.02
N LEU A 149 -0.10 7.07 0.13
CA LEU A 149 -1.16 8.08 0.24
C LEU A 149 -2.00 7.88 1.50
N TYR A 150 -2.28 6.64 1.90
CA TYR A 150 -2.98 6.34 3.15
C TYR A 150 -2.25 6.94 4.36
N PHE A 151 -0.94 6.76 4.47
CA PHE A 151 -0.13 7.34 5.55
C PHE A 151 0.09 8.84 5.42
N SER A 152 0.08 9.38 4.20
CA SER A 152 0.37 10.78 3.94
C SER A 152 -0.85 11.69 4.08
N LYS A 153 -2.06 11.14 4.12
CA LYS A 153 -3.32 11.90 4.31
C LYS A 153 -3.39 12.68 5.63
N ASP A 154 -2.60 12.28 6.63
CA ASP A 154 -2.55 12.93 7.94
C ASP A 154 -1.31 13.82 8.14
N GLN A 155 -0.56 14.12 7.06
CA GLN A 155 0.48 15.15 7.10
C GLN A 155 -0.16 16.50 7.46
N GLY A 156 0.02 16.92 8.72
CA GLY A 156 -0.53 18.14 9.31
C GLY A 156 -1.46 17.93 10.52
N LYS A 157 -1.94 16.71 10.80
CA LYS A 157 -2.77 16.44 12.00
C LYS A 157 -1.96 15.98 13.22
N ASP A 158 -0.87 15.24 12.98
CA ASP A 158 0.01 14.78 14.07
C ASP A 158 0.76 15.94 14.75
N GLU A 159 0.90 17.11 14.10
CA GLU A 159 1.47 18.31 14.72
C GLU A 159 0.58 18.85 15.85
N GLU A 160 -0.73 18.60 15.81
CA GLU A 160 -1.68 18.99 16.87
C GLU A 160 -1.63 17.99 18.05
N GLU A 161 -1.56 16.68 17.78
CA GLU A 161 -1.46 15.65 18.84
C GLU A 161 -0.09 15.69 19.57
N ASP A 162 1.02 15.90 18.86
CA ASP A 162 2.35 16.07 19.49
C ASP A 162 2.47 17.40 20.25
N ALA A 163 1.70 18.43 19.89
CA ALA A 163 1.65 19.71 20.61
C ALA A 163 0.82 19.61 21.90
N GLU A 164 -0.20 18.75 21.95
CA GLU A 164 -0.96 18.46 23.16
C GLU A 164 -0.16 17.63 24.18
N GLU A 165 0.57 16.59 23.75
CA GLU A 165 1.48 15.81 24.62
C GLU A 165 2.64 16.68 25.21
N GLN A 166 3.15 17.66 24.45
CA GLN A 166 4.18 18.59 24.92
C GLN A 166 3.63 19.69 25.85
N LYS A 167 2.30 19.89 25.92
CA LYS A 167 1.66 20.86 26.80
C LYS A 167 1.32 20.25 28.16
N GLU A 168 0.94 18.97 28.22
CA GLU A 168 0.72 18.24 29.49
C GLU A 168 2.01 18.00 30.28
N THR A 169 3.16 17.89 29.61
CA THR A 169 4.46 17.67 30.25
C THR A 169 5.09 18.91 30.91
N ARG A 170 4.44 20.09 30.86
CA ARG A 170 4.94 21.36 31.46
C ARG A 170 4.28 21.78 32.77
N VAL A 171 3.34 21.02 33.33
CA VAL A 171 2.77 21.30 34.66
C VAL A 171 3.34 20.29 35.66
N GLY A 172 4.35 20.71 36.42
CA GLY A 172 5.00 19.86 37.41
C GLY A 172 4.20 19.69 38.70
N VAL A 173 4.14 18.46 39.22
CA VAL A 173 4.10 18.07 40.65
C VAL A 173 4.71 16.64 40.79
N ASP A 174 5.46 16.43 41.88
CA ASP A 174 6.35 15.32 42.28
C ASP A 174 5.64 13.96 42.61
N PRO A 175 6.31 12.84 43.01
CA PRO A 175 6.21 11.56 42.31
C PRO A 175 5.50 10.44 43.11
N GLY A 176 4.76 9.57 42.41
CA GLY A 176 4.14 8.34 42.94
C GLY A 176 4.31 7.17 41.97
N PRO A 177 4.29 5.90 42.42
CA PRO A 177 5.07 4.83 41.83
C PRO A 177 4.49 4.30 40.51
N GLY A 178 5.27 4.46 39.44
CA GLY A 178 5.49 3.47 38.39
C GLY A 178 4.30 3.12 37.50
N LEU A 179 4.20 3.79 36.35
CA LEU A 179 3.60 3.24 35.13
C LEU A 179 4.62 3.27 33.99
N PRO A 180 4.57 2.27 33.07
CA PRO A 180 5.71 1.87 32.28
C PRO A 180 6.09 2.93 31.25
N ARG A 181 7.41 3.19 31.17
CA ARG A 181 8.03 4.09 30.18
C ARG A 181 7.60 3.69 28.75
N PRO A 182 7.37 4.65 27.84
CA PRO A 182 7.08 4.34 26.44
C PRO A 182 8.27 3.59 25.84
N LYS A 183 7.97 2.46 25.20
CA LYS A 183 8.96 1.53 24.65
C LYS A 183 9.77 2.24 23.56
N CYS A 184 11.08 2.34 23.81
CA CYS A 184 12.07 2.76 22.83
C CYS A 184 11.92 1.95 21.54
N VAL A 185 12.15 2.60 20.39
CA VAL A 185 11.94 2.17 19.00
C VAL A 185 12.82 0.97 18.57
N SER A 186 13.42 0.24 19.50
CA SER A 186 14.20 -0.97 19.21
C SER A 186 13.36 -2.25 19.07
N GLN A 187 12.08 -2.26 19.44
CA GLN A 187 11.27 -3.49 19.41
C GLN A 187 10.78 -3.91 18.01
N PHE A 188 10.69 -3.00 17.03
CA PHE A 188 10.29 -3.36 15.66
C PHE A 188 11.34 -4.14 14.88
N LEU A 189 12.62 -4.08 15.28
CA LEU A 189 13.71 -4.85 14.68
C LEU A 189 13.91 -6.22 15.34
N HIS A 190 13.17 -6.52 16.42
CA HIS A 190 13.32 -7.74 17.21
C HIS A 190 12.10 -8.66 17.18
N ASP A 191 11.19 -8.50 16.21
CA ASP A 191 10.03 -9.37 16.08
C ASP A 191 10.46 -10.72 15.44
N PRO A 192 10.49 -11.85 16.19
CA PRO A 192 10.94 -13.16 15.68
C PRO A 192 9.95 -13.77 14.69
N SER A 193 8.77 -13.17 14.50
CA SER A 193 7.75 -13.60 13.53
C SER A 193 8.17 -13.42 12.07
N THR A 194 9.33 -12.81 11.81
CA THR A 194 9.89 -12.58 10.46
C THR A 194 10.84 -13.68 9.97
N LEU A 195 11.07 -14.73 10.76
CA LEU A 195 12.02 -15.81 10.42
C LEU A 195 11.45 -16.95 9.56
N GLU A 196 10.18 -16.96 9.22
CA GLU A 196 9.62 -17.98 8.32
C GLU A 196 9.02 -17.33 7.07
N THR A 197 9.83 -17.27 6.01
CA THR A 197 9.50 -17.79 4.67
C THR A 197 10.75 -17.55 3.81
N ALA A 198 11.70 -18.47 3.91
CA ALA A 198 12.78 -18.62 2.95
C ALA A 198 12.58 -19.97 2.25
N LEU A 199 11.88 -19.92 1.12
CA LEU A 199 12.04 -20.82 -0.03
C LEU A 199 11.72 -20.02 -1.30
#